data_AF-A0A7C6BPQ8-F1
#
_entry.id   AF-A0A7C6BPQ8-F1
#
_cell.length_a   1.000
_cell.length_b   1.000
_cell.length_c   1.000
_cell.angle_alpha   90.00
_cell.angle_beta   90.00
_cell.angle_gamma   90.00
#
_symmetry.space_group_name_H-M   'P 1'
#
loop_
_entity.id
_entity.type
_entity.pdbx_description
1 polymer ?
#
loop_
_entity_poly.entity_id
_entity_poly.type
_entity_poly.pdbx_seq_one_letter_code
_entity_poly.pdbx_strand_id
1 'polypeptide(L)' 'MEKLLSILHDVDEDVDFRNINTLVDDGHIDSFDITMIIAALDMAYDIHIEVGDIEPENFNSAKAILETVKRYQKLR' A
#
# COMPACT_ATOMS: atom_id res chain seq x y z
N MET A 1 11.00 -4.96 -1.99
CA MET A 1 10.12 -5.51 -0.94
C MET A 1 10.46 -4.90 0.40
N GLU A 2 11.67 -5.09 0.94
CA GLU A 2 12.05 -4.59 2.27
C GLU A 2 11.80 -3.08 2.47
N LYS A 3 12.13 -2.23 1.49
CA LYS A 3 11.80 -0.79 1.54
C LYS A 3 10.29 -0.53 1.72
N LEU A 4 9.44 -1.26 1.00
CA LEU A 4 7.99 -1.10 1.10
C LEU A 4 7.49 -1.53 2.48
N LEU A 5 7.96 -2.68 2.99
CA LEU A 5 7.54 -3.16 4.30
C LEU A 5 7.94 -2.20 5.42
N SER A 6 9.11 -1.57 5.33
CA SER A 6 9.50 -0.52 6.29
C SER A 6 8.52 0.66 6.26
N ILE A 7 8.12 1.12 5.06
CA ILE A 7 7.17 2.23 4.92
C ILE A 7 5.79 1.86 5.47
N LEU A 8 5.32 0.65 5.19
CA LEU A 8 4.03 0.18 5.70
C LEU A 8 4.05 0.03 7.22
N HIS A 9 5.16 -0.45 7.79
CA HIS A 9 5.35 -0.56 9.23
C HIS A 9 5.46 0.80 9.94
N ASP A 10 5.99 1.82 9.25
CA ASP A 10 5.98 3.20 9.75
C ASP A 10 4.56 3.80 9.78
N VAL A 11 3.64 3.29 8.96
CA VAL A 11 2.23 3.70 8.97
C VAL A 11 1.47 2.98 10.08
N ASP A 12 1.64 1.66 10.18
CA ASP A 12 1.02 0.84 11.23
C ASP A 12 1.95 -0.31 11.63
N GLU A 13 2.42 -0.30 12.88
CA GLU A 13 3.31 -1.32 13.40
C GLU A 13 2.61 -2.62 13.82
N ASP A 14 1.29 -2.56 14.06
CA ASP A 14 0.48 -3.67 14.56
C ASP A 14 0.00 -4.61 13.43
N VAL A 15 0.05 -4.17 12.18
CA VAL A 15 -0.40 -4.94 11.01
C VAL A 15 0.73 -5.77 10.39
N ASP A 16 0.52 -7.08 10.25
CA ASP A 16 1.45 -7.98 9.56
C ASP A 16 1.32 -7.90 8.03
N PHE A 17 1.80 -6.80 7.46
CA PHE A 17 1.86 -6.58 6.01
C PHE A 17 2.67 -7.64 5.24
N ARG A 18 3.54 -8.38 5.92
CA ARG A 18 4.43 -9.35 5.28
C ARG A 18 3.71 -10.65 4.97
N ASN A 19 2.86 -11.11 5.88
CA ASN A 19 2.21 -12.42 5.76
C ASN A 19 0.71 -12.34 5.42
N ILE A 20 0.04 -11.23 5.73
CA ILE A 20 -1.39 -11.06 5.42
C ILE A 20 -1.56 -10.64 3.96
N ASN A 21 -2.44 -11.35 3.25
CA ASN A 21 -2.78 -11.12 1.85
C ASN A 21 -4.26 -10.79 1.60
N THR A 22 -5.00 -10.54 2.68
CA THR A 22 -6.42 -10.15 2.75
C THR A 22 -6.56 -8.90 3.63
N LEU A 23 -5.59 -7.98 3.56
CA LEU A 23 -5.49 -6.83 4.48
C LEU A 23 -6.78 -6.01 4.55
N VAL A 24 -7.40 -5.74 3.40
CA VAL A 24 -8.65 -4.98 3.31
C VAL A 24 -9.84 -5.90 3.56
N ASP A 25 -9.85 -7.07 2.92
CA ASP A 25 -10.98 -8.01 2.96
C ASP A 25 -11.31 -8.50 4.38
N ASP A 26 -10.28 -8.78 5.19
CA ASP A 26 -10.42 -9.20 6.59
C ASP A 26 -10.47 -8.00 7.56
N GLY A 27 -10.38 -6.77 7.04
CA GLY A 27 -10.48 -5.54 7.83
C GLY A 27 -9.27 -5.24 8.72
N HIS A 28 -8.08 -5.73 8.35
CA HIS A 28 -6.83 -5.37 9.01
C HIS A 28 -6.42 -3.92 8.75
N ILE A 29 -6.78 -3.39 7.59
CA ILE A 29 -6.65 -1.98 7.24
C ILE A 29 -7.96 -1.47 6.66
N ASP A 30 -8.28 -0.21 6.92
CA ASP A 30 -9.48 0.45 6.42
C ASP A 30 -9.16 1.63 5.47
N SER A 31 -10.19 2.41 5.11
CA SER A 31 -10.04 3.57 4.22
C SER A 31 -9.11 4.68 4.76
N PHE A 32 -9.01 4.84 6.08
CA PHE A 32 -8.09 5.79 6.71
C PHE A 32 -6.65 5.30 6.56
N ASP A 33 -6.40 4.03 6.85
CA ASP A 33 -5.08 3.41 6.72
C ASP A 33 -4.61 3.46 5.26
N ILE A 34 -5.49 3.14 4.31
CA ILE A 34 -5.18 3.24 2.87
C ILE A 34 -4.79 4.68 2.49
N THR A 35 -5.45 5.69 3.04
CA THR A 35 -5.09 7.10 2.79
C THR A 35 -3.68 7.41 3.31
N MET A 36 -3.32 6.91 4.50
CA MET A 36 -1.99 7.08 5.09
C MET A 36 -0.92 6.34 4.28
N ILE A 37 -1.21 5.11 3.85
CA ILE A 37 -0.34 4.33 2.97
C ILE A 37 -0.09 5.08 1.66
N ILE A 38 -1.13 5.58 0.99
CA ILE A 38 -0.99 6.33 -0.27
C ILE A 38 -0.08 7.56 -0.06
N ALA A 39 -0.29 8.34 1.00
CA ALA A 39 0.55 9.50 1.30
C ALA A 39 2.02 9.11 1.54
N ALA A 40 2.27 8.02 2.28
CA ALA A 40 3.62 7.53 2.53
C ALA A 40 4.29 7.02 1.23
N LEU A 41 3.55 6.37 0.35
CA LEU A 41 4.05 5.90 -0.94
C LEU A 41 4.35 7.06 -1.89
N ASP A 42 3.50 8.09 -1.93
CA ASP A 42 3.74 9.32 -2.71
C ASP A 42 5.07 9.94 -2.31
N MET A 43 5.29 10.20 -1.02
CA MET A 43 6.56 10.76 -0.53
C MET A 43 7.78 9.85 -0.79
N ALA A 44 7.64 8.54 -0.61
CA ALA A 44 8.78 7.62 -0.66
C ALA A 44 9.18 7.16 -2.06
N TYR A 45 8.24 7.17 -3.00
CA TYR A 45 8.43 6.69 -4.38
C TYR A 45 8.20 7.75 -5.43
N ASP A 46 7.72 8.93 -5.04
CA ASP A 46 7.37 10.05 -5.93
C ASP A 46 6.36 9.56 -6.98
N ILE A 47 5.18 9.13 -6.51
CA ILE A 47 4.08 8.60 -7.32
C ILE A 47 2.75 9.22 -6.87
N HIS A 48 1.75 9.25 -7.75
CA HIS A 48 0.42 9.74 -7.40
C HIS A 48 -0.64 8.72 -7.79
N ILE A 49 -1.14 7.95 -6.81
CA ILE A 49 -2.14 6.91 -7.04
C ILE A 49 -3.51 7.56 -7.23
N GLU A 50 -4.19 7.23 -8.33
CA GLU A 50 -5.52 7.76 -8.63
C GLU A 50 -6.61 7.08 -7.80
N VAL A 51 -7.70 7.80 -7.56
CA VAL A 51 -8.86 7.31 -6.77
C VAL A 51 -9.43 6.00 -7.34
N GLY A 52 -9.44 5.83 -8.67
CA GLY A 52 -9.94 4.61 -9.32
C GLY A 52 -9.07 3.37 -9.10
N ASP A 53 -7.85 3.53 -8.57
CA ASP A 53 -6.96 2.43 -8.21
C ASP A 53 -6.99 2.13 -6.70
N ILE A 54 -7.82 2.82 -5.92
CA ILE A 54 -8.02 2.56 -4.49
C ILE A 54 -9.01 1.41 -4.32
N GLU A 55 -8.58 0.21 -4.70
CA GLU A 55 -9.38 -1.01 -4.69
C GLU A 55 -8.70 -2.10 -3.84
N PRO A 56 -9.45 -3.00 -3.17
CA PRO A 56 -8.88 -4.07 -2.37
C PRO A 56 -7.82 -4.88 -3.12
N GLU A 57 -8.03 -5.12 -4.42
CA GLU A 57 -7.06 -5.82 -5.28
C GLU A 57 -5.67 -5.18 -5.32
N ASN A 58 -5.57 -3.86 -5.13
CA ASN A 58 -4.33 -3.10 -5.12
C ASN A 58 -3.71 -2.97 -3.70
N PHE A 59 -4.46 -3.25 -2.64
CA PHE A 59 -4.06 -2.99 -1.24
C PHE A 59 -4.15 -4.22 -0.32
N ASN A 60 -4.70 -5.35 -0.76
CA ASN A 60 -4.89 -6.56 0.05
C ASN A 60 -3.58 -7.23 0.49
N SER A 61 -2.44 -6.93 -0.14
CA SER A 61 -1.15 -7.47 0.26
C SER A 61 -0.02 -6.49 -0.04
N ALA A 62 1.10 -6.58 0.69
CA ALA A 62 2.31 -5.83 0.34
C ALA A 62 2.78 -6.10 -1.10
N LYS A 63 2.51 -7.30 -1.64
CA LYS A 63 2.79 -7.60 -3.05
C LYS A 63 1.91 -6.78 -3.99
N ALA A 64 0.60 -6.72 -3.74
CA ALA A 64 -0.33 -5.92 -4.54
C ALA A 64 0.06 -4.44 -4.51
N ILE A 65 0.35 -3.90 -3.32
CA ILE A 65 0.80 -2.53 -3.14
C ILE A 65 2.08 -2.26 -3.93
N LEU A 66 3.07 -3.17 -3.88
CA LEU A 66 4.31 -3.03 -4.63
C LEU A 66 4.09 -3.02 -6.15
N GLU A 67 3.17 -3.85 -6.65
CA GLU A 67 2.85 -3.88 -8.08
C GLU A 67 2.14 -2.59 -8.52
N THR A 68 1.25 -2.04 -7.68
CA THR A 68 0.66 -0.70 -7.87
C THR A 68 1.74 0.37 -7.94
N VAL A 69 2.66 0.42 -6.97
CA VAL A 69 3.80 1.37 -6.98
C VAL A 69 4.60 1.27 -8.28
N LYS A 70 4.98 0.05 -8.69
CA LYS A 70 5.74 -0.16 -9.93
C LYS A 70 4.97 0.26 -11.18
N ARG A 71 3.64 0.10 -11.19
CA ARG A 71 2.77 0.54 -12.30
C ARG A 71 2.87 2.05 -12.44
N TYR A 72 2.72 2.81 -11.37
CA TYR A 72 2.82 4.27 -11.38
C TYR A 72 4.23 4.79 -11.68
N GLN A 73 5.28 4.12 -11.22
CA GLN A 73 6.66 4.50 -11.58
C GLN A 73 6.98 4.36 -13.07
N LYS A 74 6.26 3.50 -13.81
CA LYS A 74 6.43 3.33 -15.26
C LYS A 74 5.62 4.33 -16.10
N LEU A 75 4.62 4.98 -15.50
CA LEU A 75 3.79 5.99 -16.16
C LEU A 75 4.48 7.36 -16.21
N ARG A 76 5.56 7.52 -15.44
CA ARG A 76 6.47 8.67 -15.47
C ARG A 76 7.56 8.47 -16.54
#